data_AF-A0A368G6T7-F1
#
_entry.id   AF-A0A368G6T7-F1
#
_cell.length_a   1.000
_cell.length_b   1.000
_cell.length_c   1.000
_cell.angle_alpha   90.00
_cell.angle_beta   90.00
_cell.angle_gamma   90.00
#
_symmetry.space_group_name_H-M   'P 1'
#
loop_
_entity.id
_entity.type
_entity.pdbx_description
1 polymer ?
#
loop_
_entity_poly.entity_id
_entity_poly.type
_entity_poly.pdbx_seq_one_letter_code
_entity_poly.pdbx_strand_id
1 'polypeptide(L)'
;MLIDDIKSDIKSMVGEKEVLSRKIEKALKKIENLPNLDRQVTAASELRFQRNRLNELDLQRLEQRDGVIRTEKKIQRLKEQLTELRVTSENLDPSNLIAQLEDEITTNTYLLNEKLTAEREQKQKIVAELSNVSNMPAIDQSDIAKLQAELNAKTSEIMELEKERDKSEENTDENFSIFRHQASNVERRKEAAAQRVQEARQELARLQQQVEQKKLVLRNTTGAEVMSAHQFKLYVNRIRDKKALYKNRKSQIEELVTEREVLLRTIDLLAKKFEQLKEKIESFGGEVVEYTAAKSIVRSKTAPSTTDMDELRNIVTNLIQTIDRRRDQMGPLVKRHNDLQETFNVRRGLFCLYVVSSDSVDVCYRPAWGGVALANVNIWGPPCRSHRLTPPRRMLVRSAYASVKWFDTDRV
;
A
#
# COMPACT_ATOMS: atom_id res chain seq x y z
N MET A 1 -31.62 -0.43 52.43
CA MET A 1 -30.94 -1.23 51.39
C MET A 1 -29.54 -0.68 51.15
N LEU A 2 -29.32 0.35 50.32
CA LEU A 2 -27.97 0.83 49.99
C LEU A 2 -27.03 1.13 51.20
N ILE A 3 -27.55 1.76 52.26
CA ILE A 3 -26.75 2.11 53.45
C ILE A 3 -26.42 0.88 54.30
N ASP A 4 -27.33 -0.09 54.35
CA ASP A 4 -27.12 -1.32 55.11
C ASP A 4 -26.15 -2.25 54.36
N ASP A 5 -26.20 -2.26 53.04
CA ASP A 5 -25.26 -2.96 52.17
C ASP A 5 -23.85 -2.39 52.32
N ILE A 6 -23.70 -1.04 52.30
CA ILE A 6 -22.40 -0.38 52.54
C ILE A 6 -21.88 -0.68 53.95
N LYS A 7 -22.75 -0.68 54.97
CA LYS A 7 -22.35 -1.04 56.35
C LYS A 7 -21.93 -2.52 56.45
N SER A 8 -22.60 -3.40 55.71
CA SER A 8 -22.23 -4.82 55.64
C SER A 8 -20.88 -5.01 54.96
N ASP A 9 -20.65 -4.35 53.82
CA ASP A 9 -19.37 -4.36 53.11
C ASP A 9 -18.23 -3.80 53.97
N ILE A 10 -18.45 -2.69 54.68
CA ILE A 10 -17.44 -2.14 55.60
C ILE A 10 -17.12 -3.15 56.71
N LYS A 11 -18.13 -3.81 57.29
CA LYS A 11 -17.89 -4.86 58.30
C LYS A 11 -17.12 -6.04 57.69
N SER A 12 -17.43 -6.45 56.46
CA SER A 12 -16.71 -7.50 55.75
C SER A 12 -15.25 -7.11 55.52
N MET A 13 -15.00 -5.91 54.98
CA MET A 13 -13.65 -5.37 54.74
C MET A 13 -12.83 -5.25 56.03
N VAL A 14 -13.45 -4.86 57.15
CA VAL A 14 -12.78 -4.83 58.46
C VAL A 14 -12.41 -6.23 58.91
N GLY A 15 -13.31 -7.21 58.78
CA GLY A 15 -13.02 -8.61 59.06
C GLY A 15 -11.88 -9.15 58.19
N GLU A 16 -11.88 -8.87 56.89
CA GLU A 16 -10.81 -9.24 55.96
C GLU A 16 -9.48 -8.59 56.34
N LYS A 17 -9.48 -7.30 56.70
CA LYS A 17 -8.28 -6.60 57.19
C LYS A 17 -7.69 -7.28 58.42
N GLU A 18 -8.50 -7.68 59.39
CA GLU A 18 -8.04 -8.39 60.58
C GLU A 18 -7.48 -9.77 60.24
N VAL A 19 -8.11 -10.51 59.33
CA VAL A 19 -7.62 -11.81 58.85
C VAL A 19 -6.27 -11.65 58.13
N LEU A 20 -6.14 -10.63 57.28
CA LEU A 20 -4.88 -10.31 56.60
C LEU A 20 -3.79 -9.89 57.58
N SER A 21 -4.11 -9.06 58.56
CA SER A 21 -3.17 -8.62 59.60
C SER A 21 -2.63 -9.82 60.39
N ARG A 22 -3.52 -10.73 60.81
CA ARG A 22 -3.12 -11.99 61.48
C ARG A 22 -2.25 -12.88 60.60
N LYS A 23 -2.50 -12.95 59.28
CA LYS A 23 -1.66 -13.69 58.33
C LYS A 23 -0.28 -13.05 58.18
N ILE A 24 -0.21 -11.72 58.10
CA ILE A 24 1.04 -10.95 58.02
C ILE A 24 1.88 -11.19 59.28
N GLU A 25 1.29 -11.09 60.48
CA GLU A 25 2.00 -11.36 61.73
C GLU A 25 2.56 -12.79 61.78
N LYS A 26 1.77 -13.80 61.38
CA LYS A 26 2.24 -15.19 61.28
C LYS A 26 3.37 -15.36 60.26
N ALA A 27 3.34 -14.62 59.16
CA ALA A 27 4.40 -14.65 58.15
C ALA A 27 5.68 -13.96 58.65
N LEU A 28 5.55 -12.80 59.29
CA LEU A 28 6.66 -12.05 59.89
C LEU A 28 7.38 -12.88 60.95
N LYS A 29 6.64 -13.54 61.85
CA LYS A 29 7.23 -14.44 62.86
C LYS A 29 8.05 -15.60 62.27
N LYS A 30 7.71 -16.07 61.06
CA LYS A 30 8.46 -17.14 60.38
C LYS A 30 9.78 -16.66 59.79
N ILE A 31 9.88 -15.38 59.46
CA ILE A 31 11.04 -14.78 58.77
C ILE A 31 11.89 -13.90 59.68
N GLU A 32 11.45 -13.66 60.92
CA GLU A 32 12.10 -12.78 61.91
C GLU A 32 13.57 -13.14 62.18
N ASN A 33 13.94 -14.43 62.07
CA ASN A 33 15.30 -14.92 62.32
C ASN A 33 16.26 -14.80 61.11
N LEU A 34 15.80 -14.27 59.96
CA LEU A 34 16.65 -14.13 58.78
C LEU A 34 17.63 -12.94 58.93
N PRO A 35 18.93 -13.13 58.65
CA PRO A 35 19.88 -12.03 58.64
C PRO A 35 19.57 -11.05 57.49
N ASN A 36 19.70 -9.75 57.76
CA ASN A 36 19.37 -8.68 56.81
C ASN A 36 17.93 -8.72 56.29
N LEU A 37 16.97 -9.12 57.14
CA LEU A 37 15.54 -9.26 56.81
C LEU A 37 14.99 -8.03 56.06
N ASP A 38 15.25 -6.83 56.57
CA ASP A 38 14.69 -5.59 56.02
C ASP A 38 15.14 -5.32 54.57
N ARG A 39 16.41 -5.60 54.28
CA ARG A 39 16.97 -5.53 52.93
C ARG A 39 16.36 -6.60 52.01
N GLN A 40 16.10 -7.81 52.53
CA GLN A 40 15.49 -8.89 51.75
C GLN A 40 14.02 -8.62 51.44
N VAL A 41 13.25 -8.08 52.39
CA VAL A 41 11.83 -7.71 52.21
C VAL A 41 11.70 -6.56 51.21
N THR A 42 12.59 -5.57 51.29
CA THR A 42 12.64 -4.46 50.32
C THR A 42 12.96 -4.99 48.92
N ALA A 43 13.96 -5.86 48.78
CA ALA A 43 14.31 -6.47 47.50
C ALA A 43 13.19 -7.36 46.94
N ALA A 44 12.47 -8.11 47.78
CA ALA A 44 11.32 -8.91 47.38
C ALA A 44 10.14 -8.04 46.92
N SER A 45 9.92 -6.90 47.58
CA SER A 45 8.89 -5.94 47.19
C SER A 45 9.21 -5.30 45.84
N GLU A 46 10.46 -4.90 45.62
CA GLU A 46 10.94 -4.39 44.33
C GLU A 46 10.80 -5.46 43.23
N LEU A 47 11.22 -6.70 43.49
CA LEU A 47 11.05 -7.81 42.55
C LEU A 47 9.58 -8.02 42.18
N ARG A 48 8.67 -7.96 43.16
CA ARG A 48 7.23 -8.10 42.93
C ARG A 48 6.69 -6.94 42.09
N PHE A 49 7.12 -5.71 42.37
CA PHE A 49 6.76 -4.54 41.58
C PHE A 49 7.23 -4.68 40.13
N GLN A 50 8.50 -5.05 39.92
CA GLN A 50 9.06 -5.26 38.58
C GLN A 50 8.37 -6.40 37.82
N ARG A 51 8.00 -7.50 38.49
CA ARG A 51 7.22 -8.59 37.88
C ARG A 51 5.83 -8.15 37.48
N ASN A 52 5.12 -7.41 38.33
CA ASN A 52 3.80 -6.87 37.99
C ASN A 52 3.91 -5.93 36.78
N ARG A 53 4.93 -5.06 36.78
CA ARG A 53 5.19 -4.14 35.67
C ARG A 53 5.51 -4.88 34.36
N LEU A 54 6.32 -5.93 34.43
CA LEU A 54 6.61 -6.79 33.28
C LEU A 54 5.33 -7.44 32.73
N ASN A 55 4.48 -7.99 33.60
CA ASN A 55 3.22 -8.61 33.21
C ASN A 55 2.27 -7.62 32.53
N GLU A 56 2.16 -6.38 33.05
CA GLU A 56 1.39 -5.31 32.42
C GLU A 56 1.91 -4.98 31.01
N LEU A 57 3.23 -4.85 30.86
CA LEU A 57 3.86 -4.56 29.58
C LEU A 57 3.68 -5.72 28.58
N ASP A 58 3.78 -6.97 29.05
CA ASP A 58 3.55 -8.14 28.22
C ASP A 58 2.09 -8.23 27.74
N LEU A 59 1.13 -7.90 28.60
CA LEU A 59 -0.28 -7.83 28.24
C LEU A 59 -0.52 -6.74 27.18
N GLN A 60 0.00 -5.53 27.42
CA GLN A 60 -0.10 -4.42 26.45
C GLN A 60 0.56 -4.78 25.12
N ARG A 61 1.71 -5.45 25.13
CA ARG A 61 2.40 -5.90 23.91
C ARG A 61 1.53 -6.89 23.12
N LEU A 62 0.89 -7.84 23.81
CA LEU A 62 -0.02 -8.80 23.17
C LEU A 62 -1.23 -8.09 22.56
N GLU A 63 -1.87 -7.18 23.30
CA GLU A 63 -3.01 -6.40 22.82
C GLU A 63 -2.66 -5.55 21.59
N GLN A 64 -1.49 -4.88 21.62
CA GLN A 64 -0.99 -4.10 20.48
C GLN A 64 -0.72 -4.99 19.27
N ARG A 65 -0.06 -6.13 19.46
CA ARG A 65 0.20 -7.10 18.40
C ARG A 65 -1.11 -7.59 17.76
N ASP A 66 -2.09 -7.93 18.57
CA ASP A 66 -3.41 -8.36 18.08
C ASP A 66 -4.18 -7.20 17.41
N GLY A 67 -3.97 -5.98 17.88
CA GLY A 67 -4.45 -4.75 17.24
C GLY A 67 -3.90 -4.60 15.82
N VAL A 68 -2.58 -4.74 15.66
CA VAL A 68 -1.89 -4.67 14.35
C VAL A 68 -2.38 -5.77 13.41
N ILE A 69 -2.48 -7.01 13.88
CA ILE A 69 -2.97 -8.12 13.04
C ILE A 69 -4.41 -7.87 12.58
N ARG A 70 -5.27 -7.32 13.43
CA ARG A 70 -6.67 -6.98 13.07
C ARG A 70 -6.73 -5.87 12.02
N THR A 71 -5.92 -4.82 12.15
CA THR A 71 -5.90 -3.72 11.18
C THR A 71 -5.29 -4.14 9.85
N GLU A 72 -4.24 -4.95 9.85
CA GLU A 72 -3.64 -5.54 8.64
C GLU A 72 -4.65 -6.39 7.87
N LYS A 73 -5.37 -7.28 8.57
CA LYS A 73 -6.46 -8.07 7.96
C LYS A 73 -7.58 -7.18 7.39
N LYS A 74 -7.90 -6.05 8.04
CA LYS A 74 -8.87 -5.09 7.52
C LYS A 74 -8.37 -4.40 6.25
N ILE A 75 -7.11 -3.97 6.23
CA ILE A 75 -6.48 -3.36 5.06
C ILE A 75 -6.47 -4.34 3.88
N GLN A 76 -6.14 -5.62 4.13
CA GLN A 76 -6.11 -6.64 3.11
C GLN A 76 -7.49 -6.85 2.47
N ARG A 77 -8.54 -7.00 3.29
CA ARG A 77 -9.93 -7.10 2.79
C ARG A 77 -10.36 -5.88 1.97
N LEU A 78 -10.04 -4.66 2.44
CA LEU A 78 -10.37 -3.43 1.71
C LEU A 78 -9.62 -3.33 0.37
N LYS A 79 -8.38 -3.82 0.32
CA LYS A 79 -7.62 -3.88 -0.94
C LYS A 79 -8.24 -4.87 -1.91
N GLU A 80 -8.64 -6.04 -1.44
CA GLU A 80 -9.32 -7.07 -2.25
C GLU A 80 -10.63 -6.50 -2.84
N GLN A 81 -11.48 -5.89 -2.01
CA GLN A 81 -12.70 -5.23 -2.46
C GLN A 81 -12.44 -4.14 -3.50
N LEU A 82 -11.38 -3.34 -3.31
CA LEU A 82 -11.02 -2.29 -4.27
C LEU A 82 -10.51 -2.86 -5.59
N THR A 83 -9.76 -3.97 -5.56
CA THR A 83 -9.32 -4.66 -6.78
C THR A 83 -10.49 -5.30 -7.51
N GLU A 84 -11.42 -5.92 -6.79
CA GLU A 84 -12.63 -6.50 -7.33
C GLU A 84 -13.49 -5.43 -7.99
N LEU A 85 -13.81 -4.33 -7.29
CA LEU A 85 -14.57 -3.21 -7.85
C LEU A 85 -13.93 -2.62 -9.12
N ARG A 86 -12.59 -2.58 -9.20
CA ARG A 86 -11.88 -2.13 -10.41
C ARG A 86 -12.03 -3.11 -11.58
N VAL A 87 -11.93 -4.42 -11.32
CA VAL A 87 -12.10 -5.46 -12.34
C VAL A 87 -13.55 -5.52 -12.81
N THR A 88 -14.49 -5.46 -11.87
CA THR A 88 -15.93 -5.42 -12.15
C THR A 88 -16.27 -4.16 -12.96
N SER A 89 -15.75 -2.98 -12.58
CA SER A 89 -15.95 -1.73 -13.32
C SER A 89 -15.52 -1.76 -14.78
N GLU A 90 -14.56 -2.62 -15.16
CA GLU A 90 -14.08 -2.72 -16.54
C GLU A 90 -14.98 -3.60 -17.44
N ASN A 91 -15.87 -4.44 -16.90
CA ASN A 91 -16.70 -5.41 -17.66
C ASN A 91 -18.16 -5.53 -17.16
N LEU A 92 -18.77 -4.46 -16.65
CA LEU A 92 -20.04 -4.53 -15.92
C LEU A 92 -21.28 -4.83 -16.79
N ASP A 93 -21.90 -5.98 -16.52
CA ASP A 93 -23.36 -6.14 -16.57
C ASP A 93 -23.91 -5.93 -15.14
N PRO A 94 -24.63 -4.83 -14.88
CA PRO A 94 -25.17 -4.52 -13.55
C PRO A 94 -26.04 -5.62 -12.96
N SER A 95 -26.75 -6.41 -13.79
CA SER A 95 -27.63 -7.48 -13.32
C SER A 95 -26.85 -8.63 -12.70
N ASN A 96 -25.71 -9.00 -13.30
CA ASN A 96 -24.87 -10.09 -12.80
C ASN A 96 -24.14 -9.70 -11.50
N LEU A 97 -23.72 -8.43 -11.37
CA LEU A 97 -23.11 -7.95 -10.13
C LEU A 97 -24.11 -7.96 -8.97
N ILE A 98 -25.35 -7.54 -9.21
CA ILE A 98 -26.40 -7.56 -8.19
C ILE A 98 -26.66 -9.00 -7.73
N ALA A 99 -26.78 -9.95 -8.66
CA ALA A 99 -26.98 -11.36 -8.32
C ALA A 99 -25.82 -11.93 -7.48
N GLN A 100 -24.56 -11.62 -7.84
CA GLN A 100 -23.40 -12.04 -7.05
C GLN A 100 -23.38 -11.44 -5.64
N LEU A 101 -23.72 -10.15 -5.51
CA LEU A 101 -23.80 -9.49 -4.21
C LEU A 101 -24.93 -10.05 -3.34
N GLU A 102 -26.08 -10.39 -3.95
CA GLU A 102 -27.18 -11.06 -3.27
C GLU A 102 -26.76 -12.45 -2.75
N ASP A 103 -26.04 -13.23 -3.55
CA ASP A 103 -25.47 -14.52 -3.15
C ASP A 103 -24.42 -14.37 -2.02
N GLU A 104 -23.58 -13.33 -2.08
CA GLU A 104 -22.63 -13.04 -1.00
C GLU A 104 -23.32 -12.60 0.29
N ILE A 105 -24.36 -11.77 0.20
CA ILE A 105 -25.12 -11.33 1.36
C ILE A 105 -25.82 -12.51 2.00
N THR A 106 -26.46 -13.39 1.22
CA THR A 106 -27.16 -14.57 1.75
C THR A 106 -26.19 -15.55 2.42
N THR A 107 -25.06 -15.85 1.77
CA THR A 107 -24.03 -16.73 2.35
C THR A 107 -23.40 -16.14 3.61
N ASN A 108 -23.06 -14.83 3.62
CA ASN A 108 -22.50 -14.18 4.79
C ASN A 108 -23.51 -14.06 5.93
N THR A 109 -24.79 -13.87 5.62
CA THR A 109 -25.87 -13.84 6.62
C THR A 109 -26.02 -15.19 7.32
N TYR A 110 -25.99 -16.30 6.55
CA TYR A 110 -25.99 -17.65 7.12
C TYR A 110 -24.76 -17.89 8.01
N LEU A 111 -23.57 -17.55 7.52
CA LEU A 111 -22.33 -17.72 8.28
C LEU A 111 -22.34 -16.94 9.59
N LEU A 112 -22.84 -15.69 9.56
CA LEU A 112 -22.90 -14.84 10.74
C LEU A 112 -23.94 -15.32 11.75
N ASN A 113 -25.18 -15.54 11.32
CA ASN A 113 -26.33 -15.71 12.20
C ASN A 113 -26.53 -17.13 12.71
N GLU A 114 -26.12 -18.15 11.95
CA GLU A 114 -26.25 -19.55 12.36
C GLU A 114 -24.90 -20.10 12.81
N LYS A 115 -23.89 -20.06 11.93
CA LYS A 115 -22.63 -20.78 12.12
C LYS A 115 -21.73 -20.17 13.20
N LEU A 116 -21.36 -18.90 13.03
CA LEU A 116 -20.39 -18.23 13.90
C LEU A 116 -20.97 -17.89 15.28
N THR A 117 -22.26 -17.60 15.37
CA THR A 117 -22.99 -17.41 16.63
C THR A 117 -23.01 -18.70 17.45
N ALA A 118 -23.35 -19.84 16.84
CA ALA A 118 -23.33 -21.14 17.52
C ALA A 118 -21.92 -21.51 18.02
N GLU A 119 -20.89 -21.35 17.18
CA GLU A 119 -19.50 -21.59 17.59
C GLU A 119 -19.05 -20.63 18.71
N ARG A 120 -19.49 -19.37 18.67
CA ARG A 120 -19.17 -18.39 19.71
C ARG A 120 -19.81 -18.77 21.04
N GLU A 121 -21.08 -19.14 21.04
CA GLU A 121 -21.80 -19.58 22.24
C GLU A 121 -21.19 -20.84 22.84
N GLN A 122 -20.83 -21.82 22.01
CA GLN A 122 -20.12 -23.02 22.46
C GLN A 122 -18.79 -22.68 23.15
N LYS A 123 -17.98 -21.80 22.53
CA LYS A 123 -16.71 -21.35 23.15
C LYS A 123 -16.94 -20.55 24.43
N GLN A 124 -17.98 -19.72 24.50
CA GLN A 124 -18.34 -19.00 25.72
C GLN A 124 -18.73 -19.95 26.84
N LYS A 125 -19.49 -21.02 26.55
CA LYS A 125 -19.80 -22.08 27.53
C LYS A 125 -18.54 -22.76 28.05
N ILE A 126 -17.64 -23.17 27.15
CA ILE A 126 -16.35 -23.80 27.53
C ILE A 126 -15.52 -22.86 28.42
N VAL A 127 -15.43 -21.57 28.08
CA VAL A 127 -14.69 -20.59 28.89
C VAL A 127 -15.35 -20.40 30.26
N ALA A 128 -16.68 -20.36 30.33
CA ALA A 128 -17.41 -20.28 31.59
C ALA A 128 -17.17 -21.52 32.47
N GLU A 129 -17.19 -22.71 31.88
CA GLU A 129 -16.88 -23.98 32.56
C GLU A 129 -15.43 -24.01 33.07
N LEU A 130 -14.46 -23.64 32.24
CA LEU A 130 -13.05 -23.57 32.64
C LEU A 130 -12.81 -22.53 33.74
N SER A 131 -13.51 -21.40 33.68
CA SER A 131 -13.50 -20.39 34.74
C SER A 131 -14.08 -20.97 36.04
N ASN A 132 -15.18 -21.70 35.98
CA ASN A 132 -15.76 -22.36 37.15
C ASN A 132 -14.82 -23.40 37.74
N VAL A 133 -14.17 -24.22 36.91
CA VAL A 133 -13.17 -25.20 37.35
C VAL A 133 -11.95 -24.52 37.97
N SER A 134 -11.47 -23.41 37.40
CA SER A 134 -10.36 -22.64 37.96
C SER A 134 -10.70 -21.99 39.31
N ASN A 135 -11.98 -21.67 39.54
CA ASN A 135 -12.46 -21.06 40.78
C ASN A 135 -12.94 -22.09 41.81
N MET A 136 -13.01 -23.38 41.44
CA MET A 136 -13.35 -24.44 42.38
C MET A 136 -12.19 -24.69 43.35
N PRO A 137 -12.48 -24.92 44.65
CA PRO A 137 -11.47 -25.33 45.62
C PRO A 137 -10.87 -26.69 45.21
N ALA A 138 -9.64 -26.97 45.65
CA ALA A 138 -8.93 -28.20 45.29
C ALA A 138 -9.78 -29.44 45.59
N ILE A 139 -10.19 -30.15 44.53
CA ILE A 139 -11.03 -31.35 44.59
C ILE A 139 -10.13 -32.54 44.90
N ASP A 140 -10.50 -33.36 45.88
CA ASP A 140 -9.79 -34.60 46.21
C ASP A 140 -10.12 -35.72 45.20
N GLN A 141 -9.19 -36.65 44.97
CA GLN A 141 -9.35 -37.75 44.01
C GLN A 141 -10.61 -38.61 44.27
N SER A 142 -11.07 -38.67 45.53
CA SER A 142 -12.33 -39.31 45.95
C SER A 142 -13.56 -38.65 45.28
N ASP A 143 -13.58 -37.33 45.19
CA ASP A 143 -14.73 -36.59 44.71
C ASP A 143 -14.79 -36.61 43.18
N ILE A 144 -13.65 -36.66 42.50
CA ILE A 144 -13.57 -36.97 41.07
C ILE A 144 -14.18 -38.35 40.77
N ALA A 145 -13.85 -39.36 41.58
CA ALA A 145 -14.38 -40.71 41.39
C ALA A 145 -15.91 -40.79 41.59
N LYS A 146 -16.46 -40.04 42.56
CA LYS A 146 -17.92 -39.92 42.76
C LYS A 146 -18.60 -39.23 41.58
N LEU A 147 -18.05 -38.12 41.10
CA LEU A 147 -18.58 -37.40 39.94
C LEU A 147 -18.53 -38.26 38.66
N GLN A 148 -17.47 -39.06 38.48
CA GLN A 148 -17.39 -40.02 37.37
C GLN A 148 -18.44 -41.13 37.49
N ALA A 149 -18.69 -41.66 38.69
CA ALA A 149 -19.73 -42.65 38.90
C ALA A 149 -21.13 -42.08 38.62
N GLU A 150 -21.40 -40.85 39.04
CA GLU A 150 -22.66 -40.15 38.78
C GLU A 150 -22.85 -39.83 37.29
N LEU A 151 -21.79 -39.38 36.60
CA LEU A 151 -21.79 -39.16 35.16
C LEU A 151 -22.12 -40.46 34.39
N ASN A 152 -21.52 -41.58 34.77
CA ASN A 152 -21.75 -42.88 34.14
C ASN A 152 -23.19 -43.37 34.38
N ALA A 153 -23.72 -43.16 35.59
CA ALA A 153 -25.12 -43.49 35.91
C ALA A 153 -26.08 -42.65 35.07
N LYS A 154 -25.86 -41.33 34.97
CA LYS A 154 -26.68 -40.42 34.16
C LYS A 154 -26.57 -40.70 32.67
N THR A 155 -25.39 -41.06 32.18
CA THR A 155 -25.19 -41.45 30.78
C THR A 155 -25.96 -42.74 30.45
N SER A 156 -25.96 -43.71 31.38
CA SER A 156 -26.74 -44.95 31.22
C SER A 156 -28.26 -44.66 31.22
N GLU A 157 -28.72 -43.77 32.09
CA GLU A 157 -30.12 -43.30 32.12
C GLU A 157 -30.51 -42.60 30.82
N ILE A 158 -29.64 -41.73 30.27
CA ILE A 158 -29.87 -41.09 28.97
C ILE A 158 -29.97 -42.14 27.86
N MET A 159 -29.06 -43.11 27.79
CA MET A 159 -29.12 -44.16 26.77
C MET A 159 -30.40 -45.01 26.86
N GLU A 160 -30.90 -45.24 28.08
CA GLU A 160 -32.14 -45.98 28.30
C GLU A 160 -33.37 -45.16 27.88
N LEU A 161 -33.37 -43.86 28.17
CA LEU A 161 -34.40 -42.91 27.70
C LEU A 161 -34.38 -42.72 26.18
N GLU A 162 -33.20 -42.68 25.56
CA GLU A 162 -33.05 -42.64 24.10
C GLU A 162 -33.59 -43.91 23.46
N LYS A 163 -33.26 -45.08 24.01
CA LYS A 163 -33.79 -46.36 23.54
C LYS A 163 -35.31 -46.46 23.66
N GLU A 164 -35.88 -45.90 24.73
CA GLU A 164 -37.34 -45.87 24.91
C GLU A 164 -38.02 -44.87 23.97
N ARG A 165 -37.42 -43.69 23.77
CA ARG A 165 -37.84 -42.74 22.74
C ARG A 165 -37.84 -43.39 21.37
N ASP A 166 -36.73 -44.02 20.97
CA ASP A 166 -36.57 -44.59 19.64
C ASP A 166 -37.60 -45.71 19.38
N LYS A 167 -37.89 -46.57 20.37
CA LYS A 167 -38.98 -47.57 20.28
C LYS A 167 -40.37 -46.95 20.16
N SER A 168 -40.61 -45.80 20.79
CA SER A 168 -41.90 -45.10 20.73
C SER A 168 -42.10 -44.34 19.40
N GLU A 169 -41.02 -43.82 18.82
CA GLU A 169 -41.02 -43.16 17.51
C GLU A 169 -41.19 -44.19 16.36
N GLU A 170 -40.65 -45.41 16.51
CA GLU A 170 -40.79 -46.51 15.53
C GLU A 170 -42.26 -46.94 15.31
N ASN A 171 -43.13 -46.77 16.32
CA ASN A 171 -44.56 -47.14 16.25
C ASN A 171 -45.49 -46.04 15.75
N THR A 172 -45.04 -44.78 15.65
CA THR A 172 -45.93 -43.64 15.34
C THR A 172 -45.47 -42.76 14.18
N ASP A 173 -44.26 -42.94 13.65
CA ASP A 173 -43.62 -41.89 12.87
C ASP A 173 -42.73 -42.32 11.68
N GLU A 174 -43.13 -43.32 10.87
CA GLU A 174 -42.41 -43.64 9.63
C GLU A 174 -42.40 -42.46 8.62
N ASN A 175 -43.46 -41.63 8.60
CA ASN A 175 -43.57 -40.53 7.64
C ASN A 175 -42.75 -39.29 8.03
N PHE A 176 -42.70 -38.86 9.31
CA PHE A 176 -41.84 -37.73 9.70
C PHE A 176 -40.38 -38.15 9.92
N SER A 177 -40.09 -39.43 10.19
CA SER A 177 -38.71 -39.94 10.17
C SER A 177 -38.01 -39.67 8.83
N ILE A 178 -38.70 -39.88 7.70
CA ILE A 178 -38.16 -39.56 6.37
C ILE A 178 -37.83 -38.08 6.23
N PHE A 179 -38.71 -37.17 6.69
CA PHE A 179 -38.47 -35.73 6.63
C PHE A 179 -37.34 -35.29 7.56
N ARG A 180 -37.19 -35.90 8.75
CA ARG A 180 -36.04 -35.65 9.65
C ARG A 180 -34.73 -36.10 9.01
N HIS A 181 -34.70 -37.27 8.37
CA HIS A 181 -33.53 -37.75 7.62
C HIS A 181 -33.22 -36.86 6.42
N GLN A 182 -34.22 -36.38 5.69
CA GLN A 182 -34.04 -35.42 4.61
C GLN A 182 -33.48 -34.08 5.12
N ALA A 183 -34.03 -33.55 6.21
CA ALA A 183 -33.53 -32.32 6.85
C ALA A 183 -32.09 -32.48 7.32
N SER A 184 -31.75 -33.58 8.01
CA SER A 184 -30.38 -33.87 8.44
C SER A 184 -29.42 -34.04 7.25
N ASN A 185 -29.85 -34.67 6.16
CA ASN A 185 -29.04 -34.79 4.95
C ASN A 185 -28.84 -33.43 4.27
N VAL A 186 -29.86 -32.57 4.23
CA VAL A 186 -29.75 -31.20 3.71
C VAL A 186 -28.81 -30.36 4.58
N GLU A 187 -28.91 -30.47 5.90
CA GLU A 187 -28.03 -29.78 6.85
C GLU A 187 -26.58 -30.23 6.67
N ARG A 188 -26.30 -31.54 6.60
CA ARG A 188 -24.96 -32.06 6.32
C ARG A 188 -24.41 -31.59 4.97
N ARG A 189 -25.27 -31.47 3.95
CA ARG A 189 -24.87 -30.91 2.64
C ARG A 189 -24.59 -29.42 2.72
N LYS A 190 -25.40 -28.65 3.45
CA LYS A 190 -25.20 -27.20 3.72
C LYS A 190 -23.87 -26.99 4.44
N GLU A 191 -23.60 -27.81 5.45
CA GLU A 191 -22.37 -27.83 6.23
C GLU A 191 -21.15 -28.15 5.37
N ALA A 192 -21.21 -29.24 4.58
CA ALA A 192 -20.12 -29.61 3.67
C ALA A 192 -19.87 -28.55 2.58
N ALA A 193 -20.93 -27.91 2.08
CA ALA A 193 -20.80 -26.81 1.11
C ALA A 193 -20.16 -25.59 1.76
N ALA A 194 -20.58 -25.20 2.98
CA ALA A 194 -19.98 -24.11 3.73
C ALA A 194 -18.49 -24.37 4.01
N GLN A 195 -18.14 -25.61 4.37
CA GLN A 195 -16.75 -26.02 4.57
C GLN A 195 -15.93 -25.90 3.27
N ARG A 196 -16.45 -26.37 2.13
CA ARG A 196 -15.76 -26.21 0.82
C ARG A 196 -15.57 -24.75 0.44
N VAL A 197 -16.56 -23.89 0.67
CA VAL A 197 -16.43 -22.44 0.44
C VAL A 197 -15.33 -21.86 1.32
N GLN A 198 -15.27 -22.27 2.59
CA GLN A 198 -14.23 -21.82 3.51
C GLN A 198 -12.84 -22.32 3.11
N GLU A 199 -12.70 -23.58 2.69
CA GLU A 199 -11.45 -24.15 2.17
C GLU A 199 -10.98 -23.43 0.90
N ALA A 200 -11.89 -23.20 -0.06
CA ALA A 200 -11.59 -22.44 -1.28
C ALA A 200 -11.16 -21.00 -0.96
N ARG A 201 -11.82 -20.33 0.01
CA ARG A 201 -11.41 -19.00 0.50
C ARG A 201 -10.01 -19.02 1.11
N GLN A 202 -9.67 -20.05 1.90
CA GLN A 202 -8.34 -20.20 2.48
C GLN A 202 -7.27 -20.49 1.42
N GLU A 203 -7.57 -21.32 0.44
CA GLU A 203 -6.66 -21.62 -0.67
C GLU A 203 -6.40 -20.38 -1.54
N LEU A 204 -7.46 -19.62 -1.85
CA LEU A 204 -7.35 -18.35 -2.57
C LEU A 204 -6.46 -17.36 -1.81
N ALA A 205 -6.66 -17.20 -0.50
CA ALA A 205 -5.82 -16.35 0.33
C ALA A 205 -4.35 -16.82 0.34
N ARG A 206 -4.11 -18.14 0.39
CA ARG A 206 -2.76 -18.73 0.32
C ARG A 206 -2.09 -18.45 -1.02
N LEU A 207 -2.79 -18.64 -2.13
CA LEU A 207 -2.29 -18.39 -3.47
C LEU A 207 -1.99 -16.91 -3.68
N GLN A 208 -2.85 -16.01 -3.22
CA GLN A 208 -2.61 -14.57 -3.24
C GLN A 208 -1.35 -14.19 -2.46
N GLN A 209 -1.14 -14.75 -1.27
CA GLN A 209 0.07 -14.51 -0.48
C GLN A 209 1.32 -14.99 -1.21
N GLN A 210 1.27 -16.17 -1.85
CA GLN A 210 2.39 -16.69 -2.65
C GLN A 210 2.69 -15.79 -3.87
N VAL A 211 1.65 -15.27 -4.53
CA VAL A 211 1.80 -14.33 -5.65
C VAL A 211 2.48 -13.04 -5.18
N GLU A 212 2.06 -12.45 -4.07
CA GLU A 212 2.68 -11.25 -3.53
C GLU A 212 4.13 -11.47 -3.09
N GLN A 213 4.43 -12.61 -2.45
CA GLN A 213 5.80 -12.99 -2.13
C GLN A 213 6.68 -13.12 -3.38
N LYS A 214 6.19 -13.81 -4.43
CA LYS A 214 6.90 -13.95 -5.70
C LYS A 214 7.12 -12.60 -6.40
N LYS A 215 6.14 -11.69 -6.36
CA LYS A 215 6.31 -10.31 -6.84
C LYS A 215 7.39 -9.56 -6.08
N LEU A 216 7.45 -9.71 -4.76
CA LEU A 216 8.48 -9.11 -3.92
C LEU A 216 9.89 -9.62 -4.27
N VAL A 217 10.03 -10.94 -4.45
CA VAL A 217 11.29 -11.55 -4.91
C VAL A 217 11.69 -11.01 -6.27
N LEU A 218 10.77 -10.98 -7.24
CA LEU A 218 11.05 -10.46 -8.59
C LEU A 218 11.44 -8.97 -8.57
N ARG A 219 10.80 -8.17 -7.71
CA ARG A 219 11.15 -6.75 -7.54
C ARG A 219 12.57 -6.58 -7.00
N ASN A 220 12.97 -7.41 -6.05
CA ASN A 220 14.31 -7.36 -5.46
C ASN A 220 15.40 -7.83 -6.45
N THR A 221 15.09 -8.80 -7.32
CA THR A 221 16.06 -9.35 -8.28
C THR A 221 16.22 -8.48 -9.53
N THR A 222 15.12 -7.98 -10.11
CA THR A 222 15.11 -7.31 -11.42
C THR A 222 15.13 -5.78 -11.31
N GLY A 223 14.92 -5.23 -10.10
CA GLY A 223 14.89 -3.78 -9.84
C GLY A 223 13.70 -3.04 -10.46
N ALA A 224 12.89 -3.70 -11.29
CA ALA A 224 11.71 -3.17 -11.95
C ALA A 224 10.44 -3.88 -11.45
N GLU A 225 9.36 -3.12 -11.31
CA GLU A 225 8.04 -3.66 -10.98
C GLU A 225 7.52 -4.48 -12.17
N VAL A 226 7.36 -5.78 -11.96
CA VAL A 226 6.82 -6.69 -12.99
C VAL A 226 5.33 -6.41 -13.13
N MET A 227 4.98 -5.68 -14.19
CA MET A 227 3.59 -5.36 -14.53
C MET A 227 2.84 -6.62 -14.98
N SER A 228 1.58 -6.75 -14.58
CA SER A 228 0.69 -7.82 -15.07
C SER A 228 0.48 -7.70 -16.59
N ALA A 229 0.19 -8.81 -17.27
CA ALA A 229 -0.05 -8.84 -18.72
C ALA A 229 -1.13 -7.82 -19.17
N HIS A 230 -2.20 -7.66 -18.38
CA HIS A 230 -3.23 -6.64 -18.63
C HIS A 230 -2.67 -5.21 -18.51
N GLN A 231 -1.91 -4.94 -17.45
CA GLN A 231 -1.28 -3.64 -17.23
C GLN A 231 -0.25 -3.31 -18.33
N PHE A 232 0.47 -4.30 -18.83
CA PHE A 232 1.38 -4.16 -19.96
C PHE A 232 0.62 -3.83 -21.26
N LYS A 233 -0.51 -4.49 -21.53
CA LYS A 233 -1.37 -4.18 -22.68
C LYS A 233 -1.89 -2.74 -22.62
N LEU A 234 -2.36 -2.29 -21.45
CA LEU A 234 -2.79 -0.90 -21.21
C LEU A 234 -1.64 0.10 -21.36
N TYR A 235 -0.43 -0.27 -20.94
CA TYR A 235 0.76 0.55 -21.14
C TYR A 235 1.10 0.70 -22.63
N VAL A 236 1.12 -0.40 -23.38
CA VAL A 236 1.38 -0.40 -24.83
C VAL A 236 0.35 0.44 -25.58
N ASN A 237 -0.94 0.34 -25.23
CA ASN A 237 -1.97 1.19 -25.82
C ASN A 237 -1.73 2.68 -25.55
N ARG A 238 -1.42 3.06 -24.29
CA ARG A 238 -1.04 4.45 -23.96
C ARG A 238 0.16 4.95 -24.75
N ILE A 239 1.15 4.09 -25.03
CA ILE A 239 2.31 4.45 -25.87
C ILE A 239 1.89 4.67 -27.32
N ARG A 240 0.98 3.85 -27.86
CA ARG A 240 0.42 4.04 -29.21
C ARG A 240 -0.36 5.34 -29.31
N ASP A 241 -1.18 5.67 -28.31
CA ASP A 241 -1.93 6.92 -28.27
C ASP A 241 -1.00 8.13 -28.20
N LYS A 242 0.05 8.08 -27.37
CA LYS A 242 1.10 9.11 -27.33
C LYS A 242 1.82 9.26 -28.66
N LYS A 243 2.09 8.17 -29.37
CA LYS A 243 2.70 8.19 -30.71
C LYS A 243 1.76 8.84 -31.73
N ALA A 244 0.47 8.54 -31.69
CA ALA A 244 -0.54 9.19 -32.53
C ALA A 244 -0.63 10.70 -32.24
N LEU A 245 -0.68 11.08 -30.95
CA LEU A 245 -0.69 12.48 -30.52
C LEU A 245 0.57 13.22 -30.98
N TYR A 246 1.75 12.61 -30.84
CA TYR A 246 3.00 13.17 -31.31
C TYR A 246 2.97 13.41 -32.83
N LYS A 247 2.50 12.43 -33.62
CA LYS A 247 2.37 12.58 -35.08
C LYS A 247 1.42 13.72 -35.46
N ASN A 248 0.28 13.84 -34.79
CA ASN A 248 -0.67 14.92 -35.03
C ASN A 248 -0.05 16.29 -34.74
N ARG A 249 0.58 16.45 -33.55
CA ARG A 249 1.29 17.70 -33.20
C ARG A 249 2.43 18.01 -34.15
N LYS A 250 3.14 16.99 -34.65
CA LYS A 250 4.19 17.17 -35.65
C LYS A 250 3.62 17.71 -36.97
N SER A 251 2.50 17.17 -37.45
CA SER A 251 1.78 17.69 -38.64
C SER A 251 1.40 19.16 -38.46
N GLN A 252 0.81 19.51 -37.32
CA GLN A 252 0.44 20.91 -37.02
C GLN A 252 1.65 21.85 -37.03
N ILE A 253 2.80 21.40 -36.52
CA ILE A 253 4.03 22.20 -36.57
C ILE A 253 4.50 22.35 -38.03
N GLU A 254 4.48 21.28 -38.81
CA GLU A 254 4.86 21.31 -40.24
C GLU A 254 3.96 22.29 -41.01
N GLU A 255 2.64 22.25 -40.78
CA GLU A 255 1.66 23.19 -41.35
C GLU A 255 1.99 24.64 -41.00
N LEU A 256 2.23 24.95 -39.72
CA LEU A 256 2.59 26.31 -39.26
C LEU A 256 3.91 26.79 -39.86
N VAL A 257 4.89 25.90 -40.05
CA VAL A 257 6.15 26.25 -40.71
C VAL A 257 5.90 26.60 -42.18
N THR A 258 5.07 25.83 -42.89
CA THR A 258 4.75 26.13 -44.28
C THR A 258 3.99 27.46 -44.41
N GLU A 259 3.04 27.75 -43.52
CA GLU A 259 2.32 29.02 -43.51
C GLU A 259 3.27 30.20 -43.26
N ARG A 260 4.17 30.07 -42.30
CA ARG A 260 5.21 31.06 -42.04
C ARG A 260 6.07 31.33 -43.27
N GLU A 261 6.46 30.30 -44.02
CA GLU A 261 7.25 30.46 -45.25
C GLU A 261 6.48 31.18 -46.35
N VAL A 262 5.19 30.88 -46.52
CA VAL A 262 4.31 31.60 -47.46
C VAL A 262 4.16 33.08 -47.05
N LEU A 263 3.98 33.35 -45.77
CA LEU A 263 3.89 34.72 -45.24
C LEU A 263 5.21 35.49 -45.45
N LEU A 264 6.36 34.88 -45.20
CA LEU A 264 7.67 35.49 -45.47
C LEU A 264 7.84 35.83 -46.95
N ARG A 265 7.50 34.90 -47.85
CA ARG A 265 7.54 35.17 -49.29
C ARG A 265 6.60 36.30 -49.70
N THR A 266 5.45 36.42 -49.05
CA THR A 266 4.48 37.50 -49.30
C THR A 266 5.05 38.85 -48.85
N ILE A 267 5.71 38.91 -47.69
CA ILE A 267 6.42 40.11 -47.21
C ILE A 267 7.49 40.52 -48.24
N ASP A 268 8.29 39.58 -48.75
CA ASP A 268 9.33 39.88 -49.75
C ASP A 268 8.74 40.41 -51.07
N LEU A 269 7.63 39.83 -51.53
CA LEU A 269 6.93 40.29 -52.74
C LEU A 269 6.34 41.70 -52.56
N LEU A 270 5.78 41.99 -51.38
CA LEU A 270 5.27 43.32 -51.05
C LEU A 270 6.39 44.35 -50.99
N ALA A 271 7.53 44.02 -50.36
CA ALA A 271 8.70 44.89 -50.32
C ALA A 271 9.22 45.19 -51.74
N LYS A 272 9.31 44.18 -52.62
CA LYS A 272 9.69 44.38 -54.03
C LYS A 272 8.70 45.26 -54.78
N LYS A 273 7.39 45.05 -54.59
CA LYS A 273 6.37 45.90 -55.22
C LYS A 273 6.44 47.34 -54.72
N PHE A 274 6.68 47.52 -53.42
CA PHE A 274 6.86 48.84 -52.82
C PHE A 274 8.06 49.57 -53.43
N GLU A 275 9.20 48.89 -53.57
CA GLU A 275 10.39 49.47 -54.21
C GLU A 275 10.14 49.83 -55.68
N GLN A 276 9.46 48.95 -56.42
CA GLN A 276 9.06 49.25 -57.82
C GLN A 276 8.11 50.45 -57.92
N LEU A 277 7.21 50.65 -56.96
CA LEU A 277 6.36 51.84 -56.91
C LEU A 277 7.18 53.09 -56.58
N LYS A 278 8.12 52.98 -55.63
CA LYS A 278 9.03 54.05 -55.23
C LYS A 278 9.86 54.55 -56.41
N GLU A 279 10.54 53.65 -57.12
CA GLU A 279 11.31 53.95 -58.34
C GLU A 279 10.44 54.63 -59.42
N LYS A 280 9.20 54.16 -59.61
CA LYS A 280 8.27 54.79 -60.56
C LYS A 280 7.93 56.22 -60.16
N ILE A 281 7.63 56.48 -58.89
CA ILE A 281 7.29 57.83 -58.44
C ILE A 281 8.48 58.78 -58.62
N GLU A 282 9.69 58.34 -58.26
CA GLU A 282 10.92 59.09 -58.47
C GLU A 282 11.15 59.39 -59.97
N SER A 283 10.85 58.44 -60.86
CA SER A 283 10.98 58.62 -62.31
C SER A 283 10.02 59.67 -62.91
N PHE A 284 8.87 59.93 -62.27
CA PHE A 284 7.92 60.98 -62.66
C PHE A 284 8.22 62.34 -62.00
N GLY A 285 9.37 62.49 -61.32
CA GLY A 285 9.76 63.73 -60.64
C GLY A 285 9.04 63.97 -59.31
N GLY A 286 8.39 62.95 -58.74
CA GLY A 286 7.81 63.00 -57.41
C GLY A 286 8.83 62.59 -56.33
N GLU A 287 8.89 63.32 -55.23
CA GLU A 287 9.64 62.89 -54.06
C GLU A 287 8.78 61.90 -53.27
N VAL A 288 9.29 60.69 -53.05
CA VAL A 288 8.63 59.71 -52.19
C VAL A 288 8.84 60.12 -50.74
N VAL A 289 7.86 60.84 -50.20
CA VAL A 289 7.78 61.05 -48.74
C VAL A 289 7.48 59.70 -48.13
N GLU A 290 8.54 59.03 -47.66
CA GLU A 290 8.40 57.87 -46.81
C GLU A 290 7.71 58.38 -45.54
N TYR A 291 6.39 58.14 -45.46
CA TYR A 291 5.67 58.33 -44.22
C TYR A 291 6.21 57.28 -43.26
N THR A 292 7.35 57.56 -42.62
CA THR A 292 7.58 57.04 -41.29
C THR A 292 6.33 57.47 -40.56
N ALA A 293 5.41 56.54 -40.29
CA ALA A 293 4.34 56.81 -39.37
C ALA A 293 5.05 57.34 -38.14
N ALA A 294 5.00 58.66 -37.95
CA ALA A 294 5.60 59.37 -36.84
C ALA A 294 5.15 58.55 -35.67
N LYS A 295 6.08 57.78 -35.06
CA LYS A 295 5.75 56.60 -34.25
C LYS A 295 4.46 56.92 -33.58
N SER A 296 3.35 56.41 -34.11
CA SER A 296 2.24 56.16 -33.24
C SER A 296 2.88 55.02 -32.46
N ILE A 297 3.52 55.44 -31.37
CA ILE A 297 3.20 54.91 -30.07
C ILE A 297 1.68 54.75 -30.16
N VAL A 298 1.26 53.62 -30.74
CA VAL A 298 0.11 52.89 -30.29
C VAL A 298 0.49 52.72 -28.85
N ARG A 299 0.04 53.72 -28.09
CA ARG A 299 0.15 53.80 -26.66
C ARG A 299 -0.49 52.49 -26.28
N SER A 300 0.34 51.50 -25.96
CA SER A 300 -0.15 50.28 -25.34
C SER A 300 -1.07 50.77 -24.23
N LYS A 301 -2.25 50.15 -24.08
CA LYS A 301 -3.31 50.51 -23.12
C LYS A 301 -2.81 50.42 -21.66
N THR A 302 -1.79 51.19 -21.35
CA THR A 302 -0.86 51.12 -20.22
C THR A 302 0.00 52.37 -20.10
N ALA A 303 0.00 53.31 -21.06
CA ALA A 303 0.68 54.58 -20.84
C ALA A 303 -0.30 55.64 -20.25
N PRO A 304 0.12 56.43 -19.25
CA PRO A 304 -0.80 57.21 -18.42
C PRO A 304 -1.27 58.46 -19.13
N SER A 305 -2.57 58.72 -19.10
CA SER A 305 -3.16 59.92 -19.70
C SER A 305 -3.02 61.16 -18.81
N THR A 306 -1.87 61.39 -18.18
CA THR A 306 -1.66 62.51 -17.26
C THR A 306 -0.40 63.29 -17.64
N THR A 307 -0.51 64.61 -17.58
CA THR A 307 0.56 65.59 -17.93
C THR A 307 1.38 65.96 -16.70
N ASP A 308 1.11 65.34 -15.54
CA ASP A 308 1.75 65.65 -14.26
C ASP A 308 3.04 64.82 -14.05
N MET A 309 4.14 65.50 -13.72
CA MET A 309 5.48 64.92 -13.71
C MET A 309 5.69 63.94 -12.55
N ASP A 310 5.00 64.14 -11.42
CA ASP A 310 5.15 63.25 -10.26
C ASP A 310 4.34 61.96 -10.41
N GLU A 311 3.21 62.00 -11.11
CA GLU A 311 2.48 60.79 -11.49
C GLU A 311 3.28 59.94 -12.50
N LEU A 312 3.94 60.58 -13.47
CA LEU A 312 4.83 59.88 -14.40
C LEU A 312 5.99 59.21 -13.67
N ARG A 313 6.61 59.88 -12.68
CA ARG A 313 7.66 59.28 -11.83
C ARG A 313 7.14 58.07 -11.06
N ASN A 314 5.96 58.17 -10.46
CA ASN A 314 5.35 57.06 -9.73
C ASN A 314 5.02 55.86 -10.64
N ILE A 315 4.60 56.12 -11.87
CA ILE A 315 4.28 55.06 -12.83
C ILE A 315 5.55 54.40 -13.37
N VAL A 316 6.60 55.17 -13.65
CA VAL A 316 7.92 54.61 -14.00
C VAL A 316 8.46 53.75 -12.85
N THR A 317 8.33 54.21 -11.61
CA THR A 317 8.75 53.44 -10.44
C THR A 317 7.96 52.14 -10.29
N ASN A 318 6.64 52.18 -10.50
CA ASN A 318 5.79 50.99 -10.49
C ASN A 318 6.09 50.02 -11.64
N LEU A 319 6.44 50.52 -12.83
CA LEU A 319 6.85 49.69 -13.96
C LEU A 319 8.19 49.01 -13.69
N ILE A 320 9.16 49.72 -13.11
CA ILE A 320 10.45 49.15 -12.71
C ILE A 320 10.23 48.06 -11.66
N GLN A 321 9.43 48.33 -10.62
CA GLN A 321 9.08 47.31 -9.62
C GLN A 321 8.37 46.10 -10.23
N THR A 322 7.55 46.30 -11.27
CA THR A 322 6.87 45.19 -11.97
C THR A 322 7.83 44.37 -12.82
N ILE A 323 8.80 45.02 -13.47
CA ILE A 323 9.88 44.35 -14.22
C ILE A 323 10.73 43.52 -13.26
N ASP A 324 11.10 44.07 -12.11
CA ASP A 324 11.89 43.36 -11.11
C ASP A 324 11.13 42.15 -10.53
N ARG A 325 9.85 42.31 -10.17
CA ARG A 325 9.00 41.19 -9.75
C ARG A 325 8.90 40.09 -10.81
N ARG A 326 8.77 40.44 -12.10
CA ARG A 326 8.73 39.45 -13.20
C ARG A 326 10.08 38.78 -13.41
N ARG A 327 11.19 39.52 -13.25
CA ARG A 327 12.55 38.96 -13.30
C ARG A 327 12.78 37.97 -12.16
N ASP A 328 12.33 38.29 -10.95
CA ASP A 328 12.40 37.40 -9.78
C ASP A 328 11.54 36.14 -9.96
N GLN A 329 10.38 36.25 -10.61
CA GLN A 329 9.54 35.09 -10.96
C GLN A 329 10.16 34.22 -12.07
N MET A 330 10.85 34.84 -13.04
CA MET A 330 11.52 34.13 -14.13
C MET A 330 12.79 33.41 -13.69
N GLY A 331 13.54 33.95 -12.73
CA GLY A 331 14.78 33.37 -12.20
C GLY A 331 14.67 31.87 -11.81
N PRO A 332 13.73 31.45 -10.96
CA PRO A 332 13.57 30.04 -10.57
C PRO A 332 13.09 29.15 -11.73
N LEU A 333 12.33 29.68 -12.68
CA LEU A 333 11.90 28.93 -13.87
C LEU A 333 13.07 28.67 -14.82
N VAL A 334 13.94 29.66 -15.01
CA VAL A 334 15.18 29.50 -15.78
C VAL A 334 16.12 28.50 -15.10
N LYS A 335 16.27 28.56 -13.77
CA LYS A 335 17.04 27.56 -13.02
C LYS A 335 16.49 26.15 -13.21
N ARG A 336 15.18 25.93 -13.02
CA ARG A 336 14.56 24.62 -13.27
C ARG A 336 14.75 24.12 -14.69
N HIS A 337 14.69 25.01 -15.69
CA HIS A 337 14.93 24.64 -17.08
C HIS A 337 16.36 24.13 -17.27
N ASN A 338 17.35 24.84 -16.71
CA ASN A 338 18.76 24.46 -16.78
C ASN A 338 19.02 23.13 -16.02
N ASP A 339 18.46 22.95 -14.82
CA ASP A 339 18.59 21.71 -14.04
C ASP A 339 17.97 20.51 -14.80
N LEU A 340 16.82 20.71 -15.46
CA LEU A 340 16.18 19.69 -16.29
C LEU A 340 17.04 19.37 -17.53
N GLN A 341 17.69 20.37 -18.11
CA GLN A 341 18.58 20.18 -19.25
C GLN A 341 19.88 19.44 -18.86
N GLU A 342 20.44 19.72 -17.68
CA GLU A 342 21.56 18.97 -17.12
C GLU A 342 21.18 17.52 -16.82
N THR A 343 20.06 17.27 -16.14
CA THR A 343 19.59 15.90 -15.86
C THR A 343 19.31 15.11 -17.15
N PHE A 344 18.82 15.76 -18.20
CA PHE A 344 18.66 15.16 -19.51
C PHE A 344 20.00 14.79 -20.16
N ASN A 345 20.98 15.70 -20.10
CA ASN A 345 22.32 15.47 -20.64
C ASN A 345 23.09 14.40 -19.87
N VAL A 346 22.98 14.37 -18.54
CA VAL A 346 23.57 13.34 -17.67
C VAL A 346 22.97 11.97 -17.96
N ARG A 347 21.63 11.85 -18.10
CA ARG A 347 21.01 10.59 -18.53
C ARG A 347 21.49 10.16 -19.92
N ARG A 348 21.68 11.09 -20.84
CA ARG A 348 22.19 10.80 -22.19
C ARG A 348 23.64 10.32 -22.17
N GLY A 349 24.47 10.89 -21.29
CA GLY A 349 25.86 10.46 -21.06
C GLY A 349 25.98 9.11 -20.36
N LEU A 350 25.16 8.86 -19.34
CA LEU A 350 25.06 7.54 -18.67
C LEU A 350 24.54 6.45 -19.62
N PHE A 351 23.64 6.79 -20.53
CA PHE A 351 23.18 5.86 -21.58
C PHE A 351 24.31 5.51 -22.57
N CYS A 352 25.19 6.47 -22.90
CA CYS A 352 26.38 6.17 -23.71
C CYS A 352 27.41 5.30 -22.97
N LEU A 353 27.65 5.55 -21.68
CA LEU A 353 28.60 4.73 -20.89
C LEU A 353 28.11 3.29 -20.66
N TYR A 354 26.79 3.09 -20.54
CA TYR A 354 26.20 1.75 -20.40
C TYR A 354 26.25 0.93 -21.71
N VAL A 355 26.13 1.60 -22.86
CA VAL A 355 26.27 0.96 -24.18
C VAL A 355 27.73 0.59 -24.47
N VAL A 356 28.70 1.45 -24.11
CA VAL A 356 30.13 1.17 -24.35
C VAL A 356 30.67 0.02 -23.46
N SER A 357 30.09 -0.23 -22.28
CA SER A 357 30.50 -1.37 -21.45
C SER A 357 29.85 -2.71 -21.84
N SER A 358 28.85 -2.71 -22.72
CA SER A 358 28.09 -3.93 -23.07
C SER A 358 28.35 -4.45 -24.49
N ASP A 359 28.91 -3.63 -25.38
CA ASP A 359 29.15 -4.02 -26.78
C ASP A 359 30.64 -3.98 -27.16
N SER A 360 31.33 -5.10 -26.94
CA SER A 360 32.44 -5.53 -27.82
C SER A 360 31.84 -6.20 -29.05
N VAL A 361 31.22 -5.44 -29.95
CA VAL A 361 31.04 -5.83 -31.37
C VAL A 361 30.97 -4.56 -32.24
N ASP A 362 31.91 -4.45 -33.17
CA ASP A 362 31.95 -3.46 -34.24
C ASP A 362 30.66 -3.45 -35.09
N VAL A 363 29.85 -2.38 -35.03
CA VAL A 363 29.11 -1.85 -36.18
C VAL A 363 28.91 -0.33 -36.01
N CYS A 364 29.75 0.46 -36.68
CA CYS A 364 29.55 1.90 -36.82
C CYS A 364 28.45 2.19 -37.86
N TYR A 365 27.25 2.56 -37.42
CA TYR A 365 26.26 3.24 -38.28
C TYR A 365 26.22 4.73 -37.92
N ARG A 366 26.75 5.55 -38.83
CA ARG A 366 26.86 7.02 -38.71
C ARG A 366 25.61 7.65 -39.34
N PRO A 367 24.74 8.39 -38.62
CA PRO A 367 23.77 9.24 -39.27
C PRO A 367 24.40 10.61 -39.56
N ALA A 368 24.50 10.93 -40.85
CA ALA A 368 24.87 12.25 -41.32
C ALA A 368 23.80 13.27 -40.93
N TRP A 369 24.16 14.23 -40.07
CA TRP A 369 23.45 15.49 -39.93
C TRP A 369 24.48 16.61 -40.06
N GLY A 370 24.27 17.44 -41.09
CA GLY A 370 25.10 18.60 -41.38
C GLY A 370 25.00 19.65 -40.28
N GLY A 371 26.16 20.21 -39.93
CA GLY A 371 26.30 21.31 -39.01
C GLY A 371 27.66 21.94 -39.21
N VAL A 372 27.65 23.16 -39.74
CA VAL A 372 28.79 23.99 -40.13
C VAL A 372 29.78 24.15 -38.97
N ALA A 373 31.05 23.81 -39.21
CA ALA A 373 32.15 24.05 -38.28
C ALA A 373 32.66 25.49 -38.48
N LEU A 374 32.62 26.28 -37.41
CA LEU A 374 33.49 27.44 -37.21
C LEU A 374 34.37 27.18 -36.00
N ALA A 375 35.62 27.62 -36.13
CA ALA A 375 36.81 27.16 -35.44
C ALA A 375 37.02 27.68 -34.01
N ASN A 376 38.05 27.10 -33.38
CA ASN A 376 38.87 27.55 -32.24
C ASN A 376 38.24 27.46 -30.84
N VAL A 377 38.81 26.60 -29.99
CA VAL A 377 39.84 26.99 -28.99
C VAL A 377 40.59 25.72 -28.52
N ASN A 378 41.91 25.77 -28.59
CA ASN A 378 42.88 24.82 -28.02
C ASN A 378 42.87 24.88 -26.49
N ILE A 379 42.70 23.73 -25.81
CA ILE A 379 43.33 23.46 -24.51
C ILE A 379 43.75 21.99 -24.47
N TRP A 380 45.01 21.72 -24.82
CA TRP A 380 45.73 20.49 -24.49
C TRP A 380 46.49 20.72 -23.17
N GLY A 381 46.34 19.79 -22.22
CA GLY A 381 47.15 19.65 -21.01
C GLY A 381 47.34 18.16 -20.69
N PRO A 382 48.48 17.74 -20.09
CA PRO A 382 49.12 16.44 -20.35
C PRO A 382 48.62 15.28 -19.45
N PRO A 383 48.94 14.00 -19.80
CA PRO A 383 48.54 12.85 -19.01
C PRO A 383 49.51 12.58 -17.85
N CYS A 384 49.00 12.50 -16.63
CA CYS A 384 49.76 12.10 -15.44
C CYS A 384 49.70 10.59 -15.19
N ARG A 385 50.82 10.11 -14.66
CA ARG A 385 51.30 8.73 -14.54
C ARG A 385 50.41 7.76 -13.79
N SER A 386 50.58 6.51 -14.21
CA SER A 386 50.28 5.25 -13.55
C SER A 386 50.72 5.17 -12.09
N HIS A 387 49.83 4.65 -11.23
CA HIS A 387 50.22 3.93 -10.02
C HIS A 387 49.54 2.57 -9.96
N ARG A 388 50.41 1.60 -9.73
CA ARG A 388 50.24 0.15 -9.75
C ARG A 388 49.91 -0.26 -8.31
N LEU A 389 48.76 -0.90 -8.07
CA LEU A 389 48.47 -1.55 -6.80
C LEU A 389 48.12 -3.02 -7.06
N THR A 390 48.97 -3.89 -6.52
CA THR A 390 48.84 -5.35 -6.46
C THR A 390 47.81 -5.79 -5.39
N PRO A 391 47.25 -7.00 -5.50
CA PRO A 391 46.09 -7.45 -4.72
C PRO A 391 46.48 -8.19 -3.43
N PRO A 392 45.58 -8.35 -2.44
CA PRO A 392 45.73 -9.35 -1.41
C PRO A 392 45.06 -10.69 -1.77
N ARG A 393 45.67 -11.75 -1.23
CA ARG A 393 45.47 -13.18 -1.48
C ARG A 393 44.16 -13.75 -0.92
N ARG A 394 43.76 -14.83 -1.59
CA ARG A 394 42.81 -15.90 -1.22
C ARG A 394 42.74 -16.24 0.27
N MET A 395 41.52 -16.46 0.77
CA MET A 395 41.22 -17.53 1.73
C MET A 395 40.24 -18.53 1.11
N LEU A 396 40.65 -19.79 1.14
CA LEU A 396 39.86 -20.97 0.83
C LEU A 396 38.81 -21.21 1.94
N VAL A 397 37.56 -21.52 1.55
CA VAL A 397 36.75 -22.54 2.23
C VAL A 397 36.04 -23.38 1.17
N ARG A 398 36.22 -24.70 1.27
CA ARG A 398 35.62 -25.77 0.46
C ARG A 398 34.27 -26.18 1.05
N SER A 399 33.49 -26.90 0.21
CA SER A 399 32.42 -27.87 0.54
C SER A 399 31.01 -27.28 0.70
N ALA A 400 29.93 -27.80 0.14
CA ALA A 400 29.66 -29.09 -0.50
C ALA A 400 28.52 -28.91 -1.53
N TYR A 401 28.67 -29.47 -2.74
CA TYR A 401 27.55 -29.71 -3.66
C TYR A 401 27.04 -31.13 -3.38
N ALA A 402 25.81 -31.23 -2.88
CA ALA A 402 25.07 -32.49 -2.80
C ALA A 402 24.17 -32.62 -4.03
N SER A 403 24.38 -33.70 -4.77
CA SER A 403 23.52 -34.21 -5.83
C SER A 403 22.09 -34.42 -5.34
N VAL A 404 21.10 -34.00 -6.13
CA VAL A 404 19.76 -34.58 -6.09
C VAL A 404 19.41 -35.04 -7.50
N LYS A 405 19.16 -36.35 -7.58
CA LYS A 405 18.77 -37.12 -8.74
C LYS A 405 17.43 -36.63 -9.31
N TRP A 406 17.37 -36.54 -10.62
CA TRP A 406 16.11 -36.60 -11.36
C TRP A 406 15.58 -38.03 -11.27
N PHE A 407 14.33 -38.17 -10.82
CA PHE A 407 13.57 -39.42 -10.87
C PHE A 407 12.56 -39.31 -12.00
N ASP A 408 12.47 -40.41 -12.75
CA ASP A 408 11.51 -40.72 -13.80
C ASP A 408 10.05 -40.45 -13.41
N THR A 409 9.28 -40.01 -14.38
CA THR A 409 7.84 -40.33 -14.45
C THR A 409 7.49 -40.73 -15.87
N ASP A 410 7.34 -42.04 -16.05
CA ASP A 410 6.64 -42.71 -17.13
C ASP A 410 5.32 -43.27 -16.55
N ARG A 411 4.21 -43.10 -17.30
CA ARG A 411 2.85 -43.70 -17.13
C ARG A 411 2.04 -43.21 -15.91
N VAL A 412 0.74 -42.90 -16.01
CA VAL A 412 -0.38 -43.41 -16.83
C VAL A 412 -1.25 -42.27 -17.33
#